data_AF-B7P4X4-F1
#
_entry.id   AF-B7P4X4-F1
#
_cell.length_a   1.000
_cell.length_b   1.000
_cell.length_c   1.000
_cell.angle_alpha   90.00
_cell.angle_beta   90.00
_cell.angle_gamma   90.00
#
_symmetry.space_group_name_H-M   'P 1'
#
loop_
_entity.id
_entity.type
_entity.pdbx_description
1 polymer ?
#
loop_
_entity_poly.entity_id
_entity_poly.type
_entity_poly.pdbx_seq_one_letter_code
_entity_poly.pdbx_strand_id
1 'polypeptide(L)' 'MQVTLSSDASRFKGFLIKVFDEDEKDVGSFRSTGPDSRTFSPCAGITHTWRDLKKRVVVQWLATEDKSGKVHFK' A
#
# COMPACT_ATOMS: atom_id res chain seq x y z
N MET A 1 0.84 11.07 1.29
CA MET A 1 1.58 10.55 2.47
C MET A 1 2.51 9.42 2.04
N GLN A 2 3.71 9.31 2.64
CA GLN A 2 4.59 8.15 2.42
C GLN A 2 4.21 7.02 3.39
N VAL A 3 4.13 5.79 2.89
CA VAL A 3 3.86 4.57 3.66
C VAL A 3 5.03 3.63 3.52
N THR A 4 5.48 3.05 4.64
CA THR A 4 6.58 2.07 4.66
C THR A 4 6.07 0.76 5.25
N LEU A 5 6.25 -0.33 4.51
CA LEU A 5 6.12 -1.69 5.03
C LEU A 5 7.52 -2.26 5.23
N SER A 6 7.86 -2.65 6.45
CA SER A 6 9.15 -3.25 6.79
C SER A 6 8.99 -4.45 7.71
N SER A 7 9.97 -5.35 7.64
CA SER A 7 10.06 -6.52 8.53
C SER A 7 11.43 -6.59 9.18
N ASP A 8 11.43 -6.65 10.51
CA ASP A 8 12.66 -6.77 11.31
C ASP A 8 13.13 -8.22 11.45
N ALA A 9 12.21 -9.18 11.30
CA ALA A 9 12.51 -10.61 11.44
C ALA A 9 12.98 -11.24 10.12
N SER A 10 12.05 -11.45 9.18
CA SER A 10 12.29 -12.18 7.93
C SER A 10 11.95 -11.34 6.70
N ARG A 11 12.68 -11.56 5.60
CA ARG A 11 12.37 -10.95 4.31
C ARG A 11 11.07 -11.51 3.76
N PHE A 12 10.30 -10.69 3.06
CA PHE A 12 9.05 -11.08 2.39
C PHE A 12 9.21 -11.06 0.86
N LYS A 13 8.47 -11.93 0.17
CA LYS A 13 8.48 -12.03 -1.31
C LYS A 13 7.29 -11.32 -1.96
N GLY A 14 6.19 -11.20 -1.23
CA GLY A 14 4.97 -10.57 -1.69
C GLY A 14 4.31 -9.81 -0.55
N PHE A 15 3.46 -8.87 -0.93
CA PHE A 15 2.67 -8.07 -0.02
C PHE A 15 1.45 -7.53 -0.76
N LEU A 16 0.44 -7.12 -0.02
CA LEU A 16 -0.65 -6.28 -0.49
C LEU A 16 -0.90 -5.25 0.61
N ILE A 17 -0.88 -3.97 0.25
CA ILE A 17 -1.27 -2.89 1.15
C ILE A 17 -2.59 -2.33 0.64
N LYS A 18 -3.56 -2.20 1.55
CA LYS A 18 -4.86 -1.59 1.28
C LYS A 18 -5.16 -0.50 2.31
N VAL A 19 -6.05 0.42 1.94
CA VAL A 19 -6.57 1.46 2.83
C VAL A 19 -8.07 1.46 2.79
N PHE A 20 -8.67 1.51 3.97
CA PHE A 20 -10.11 1.46 4.16
C PHE A 20 -10.58 2.59 5.06
N ASP A 21 -11.82 3.05 4.88
CA ASP A 21 -12.52 3.91 5.85
C ASP A 21 -13.19 3.09 6.97
N GLU A 22 -13.95 3.76 7.84
CA GLU A 22 -14.67 3.11 8.96
C GLU A 22 -15.79 2.15 8.48
N ASP A 23 -16.23 2.24 7.21
CA ASP A 23 -17.22 1.35 6.59
C ASP A 23 -16.57 0.18 5.81
N GLU A 24 -15.25 -0.03 5.97
CA GLU A 24 -14.45 -0.99 5.20
C GLU A 24 -14.46 -0.77 3.68
N LYS A 25 -14.76 0.45 3.22
CA LYS A 25 -14.67 0.79 1.79
C LYS A 25 -13.25 1.18 1.44
N ASP A 26 -12.78 0.71 0.29
CA ASP A 26 -11.49 1.11 -0.28
C ASP A 26 -11.46 2.63 -0.52
N VAL A 27 -10.42 3.32 0.00
CA VAL A 27 -10.30 4.78 -0.11
C VAL A 27 -8.91 5.27 -0.49
N GLY A 28 -8.89 6.38 -1.22
CA GLY A 28 -7.67 6.98 -1.76
C GLY A 28 -7.07 6.14 -2.88
N SER A 29 -5.81 6.40 -3.19
CA SER A 29 -5.07 5.65 -4.20
C SER A 29 -3.61 5.50 -3.82
N PHE A 30 -2.95 4.49 -4.38
CA PHE A 30 -1.52 4.31 -4.22
C PHE A 30 -0.76 4.66 -5.49
N ARG A 31 0.41 5.25 -5.29
CA ARG A 31 1.41 5.45 -6.32
C ARG A 31 2.68 4.72 -5.92
N SER A 32 3.22 3.93 -6.85
CA SER A 32 4.53 3.32 -6.66
C SER A 32 5.61 4.40 -6.67
N THR A 33 6.56 4.30 -5.75
CA THR A 33 7.75 5.17 -5.71
C THR A 33 9.00 4.48 -6.27
N GLY A 34 8.89 3.24 -6.77
CA GLY A 34 10.02 2.46 -7.27
C GLY A 34 9.62 1.18 -8.02
N PRO A 35 10.58 0.34 -8.41
CA PRO A 35 10.32 -0.86 -9.22
C PRO A 35 9.70 -2.02 -8.43
N ASP A 36 9.74 -1.97 -7.10
CA ASP A 36 9.31 -3.08 -6.23
C ASP A 36 7.80 -3.21 -6.06
N SER A 37 7.04 -2.20 -6.48
CA SER A 37 5.60 -2.12 -6.28
C SER A 37 4.83 -1.67 -7.51
N ARG A 38 3.59 -2.14 -7.64
CA ARG A 38 2.63 -1.75 -8.67
C ARG A 38 1.23 -1.68 -8.08
N THR A 39 0.40 -0.81 -8.63
CA THR A 39 -1.03 -0.77 -8.29
C THR A 39 -1.68 -2.12 -8.57
N PHE A 40 -2.62 -2.51 -7.72
CA PHE A 40 -3.31 -3.78 -7.81
C PHE A 40 -4.77 -3.55 -8.20
N SER A 41 -5.04 -3.47 -9.50
CA SER A 41 -6.33 -3.05 -10.07
C SER A 41 -7.62 -3.71 -9.55
N PRO A 42 -7.63 -4.97 -9.05
CA PRO A 42 -8.85 -5.54 -8.47
C PRO A 42 -9.36 -4.80 -7.22
N CYS A 43 -8.54 -3.94 -6.60
CA CYS A 43 -8.95 -3.08 -5.49
C CYS A 43 -8.12 -1.77 -5.47
N ALA A 44 -8.41 -0.82 -4.58
CA ALA A 44 -7.57 0.38 -4.45
C ALA A 44 -6.24 0.11 -3.71
N GLY A 45 -5.57 -1.01 -4.02
CA GLY A 45 -4.38 -1.49 -3.32
C GLY A 45 -3.08 -1.36 -4.12
N ILE A 46 -1.96 -1.67 -3.44
CA ILE A 46 -0.62 -1.75 -4.03
C ILE A 46 0.05 -3.05 -3.62
N THR A 47 0.70 -3.71 -4.57
CA THR A 47 1.32 -5.02 -4.38
C THR A 47 2.71 -5.08 -5.01
N HIS A 48 3.45 -6.15 -4.73
CA HIS A 48 4.74 -6.44 -5.35
C HIS A 48 4.65 -6.59 -6.88
N THR A 49 5.71 -6.15 -7.57
CA THR A 49 5.93 -6.43 -8.99
C THR A 49 6.46 -7.84 -9.20
N TRP A 50 7.44 -8.26 -8.39
CA TRP A 50 8.09 -9.57 -8.45
C TRP A 50 8.39 -10.18 -7.08
N ARG A 51 8.59 -11.52 -7.11
CA ARG A 51 8.77 -12.39 -5.94
C ARG A 51 10.16 -12.30 -5.27
N ASP A 52 10.92 -11.26 -5.59
CA ASP A 52 12.24 -11.02 -4.99
C ASP A 52 12.11 -10.68 -3.51
N LEU A 53 13.09 -11.12 -2.72
CA LEU A 53 13.09 -10.93 -1.27
C LEU A 53 13.33 -9.46 -0.91
N LYS A 54 12.42 -8.90 -0.12
CA LYS A 54 12.43 -7.51 0.33
C LYS A 54 12.45 -7.47 1.86
N LYS A 55 13.17 -6.49 2.44
CA LYS A 55 13.06 -6.13 3.86
C LYS A 55 12.14 -4.93 4.10
N ARG A 56 12.02 -4.09 3.09
CA ARG A 56 11.34 -2.80 3.14
C ARG A 56 10.76 -2.48 1.78
N VAL A 57 9.56 -1.92 1.76
CA VAL A 57 8.96 -1.28 0.59
C VAL A 57 8.43 0.09 1.01
N VAL A 58 8.63 1.08 0.14
CA VAL A 58 8.12 2.43 0.31
C VAL A 58 7.14 2.69 -0.82
N VAL A 59 5.99 3.29 -0.50
CA VAL A 59 4.96 3.69 -1.45
C VAL A 59 4.39 5.05 -1.06
N GLN A 60 3.66 5.67 -1.98
CA GLN A 60 2.92 6.89 -1.70
C GLN A 60 1.41 6.60 -1.68
N TRP A 61 0.74 6.94 -0.58
CA TRP A 61 -0.72 6.97 -0.50
C TRP A 61 -1.21 8.40 -0.75
N LEU A 62 -2.21 8.52 -1.61
CA LEU A 62 -2.88 9.76 -1.98
C LEU A 62 -4.28 9.72 -1.38
N ALA A 63 -4.53 10.60 -0.41
CA ALA A 63 -5.86 10.79 0.15
C ALA A 63 -6.79 11.40 -0.91
N THR A 64 -8.08 11.13 -0.81
CA THR A 64 -9.09 11.75 -1.68
C THR A 64 -9.22 13.24 -1.31
N GLU A 65 -9.12 14.14 -2.30
CA GLU A 65 -8.98 15.59 -2.08
C GLU A 65 -10.14 16.24 -1.30
N ASP A 66 -11.35 15.64 -1.37
CA ASP A 66 -12.56 16.21 -0.76
C ASP A 66 -13.14 15.39 0.40
N LYS A 67 -12.36 14.47 0.99
CA LYS A 67 -12.82 13.64 2.10
C LYS A 67 -11.90 13.76 3.31
N SER A 68 -12.52 13.84 4.49
CA SER A 68 -11.84 13.76 5.78
C SER A 68 -12.46 12.66 6.62
N GLY A 69 -11.68 12.07 7.52
CA GLY A 69 -12.11 10.95 8.33
C GLY A 69 -10.94 10.07 8.74
N LYS A 70 -11.24 8.98 9.44
CA LYS A 70 -10.24 7.96 9.79
C LYS A 70 -10.06 6.99 8.64
N VAL A 71 -8.83 6.51 8.51
CA VAL A 71 -8.48 5.46 7.56
C VAL A 71 -7.62 4.42 8.25
N HIS A 72 -7.73 3.18 7.77
CA HIS A 72 -7.00 2.03 8.29
C HIS A 72 -6.15 1.43 7.19
N PHE A 73 -4.85 1.32 7.44
CA PHE A 73 -3.92 0.58 6.57
C PHE A 73 -3.89 -0.88 7.03
N LYS A 74 -4.03 -1.81 6.09
CA LYS A 74 -3.87 -3.26 6.32
C LYS A 74 -2.91 -3.83 5.28
#